data_AF-A0A351F6H9-F1
#
_entry.id   AF-A0A351F6H9-F1
#
_cell.length_a   1.000
_cell.length_b   1.000
_cell.length_c   1.000
_cell.angle_alpha   90.00
_cell.angle_beta   90.00
_cell.angle_gamma   90.00
#
_symmetry.space_group_name_H-M   'P 1'
#
loop_
_entity.id
_entity.type
_entity.pdbx_description
1 polymer ?
#
loop_
_entity_poly.entity_id
_entity_poly.type
_entity_poly.pdbx_seq_one_letter_code
_entity_poly.pdbx_strand_id
1 'polypeptide(L)'
;MLKDITIGQYYNVDSPMHRMDARMKIILTVVFIVSIFMCKSFEALGLMVLFTLIINIISKVPVKMVAKSLKPIVIIVLFTSILNIFYIRGGTELVNWHFIHITTNGLFTALFMAIRIVCLVVISSLLTYTTTPTVLTDSLEKL
;
A
#
# COMPACT_ATOMS: atom_id res chain seq x y z
N MET A 1 1.12 -7.59 -27.26
CA MET A 1 1.49 -6.41 -26.44
C MET A 1 1.12 -6.56 -24.95
N LEU A 2 0.93 -7.79 -24.44
CA LEU A 2 0.71 -8.09 -23.01
C LEU A 2 2.01 -8.57 -22.32
N LYS A 3 3.16 -7.93 -22.57
CA LYS A 3 4.47 -8.34 -22.02
C LYS A 3 4.88 -7.60 -20.75
N ASP A 4 4.13 -6.59 -20.31
CA ASP A 4 4.52 -5.71 -19.21
C ASP A 4 3.65 -5.81 -17.96
N ILE A 5 2.76 -6.80 -17.91
CA ILE A 5 2.09 -7.16 -16.66
C ILE A 5 3.03 -8.14 -15.94
N THR A 6 4.02 -7.59 -15.24
CA THR A 6 4.90 -8.29 -14.29
C THR A 6 4.11 -8.71 -13.05
N ILE A 7 3.06 -9.50 -13.22
CA ILE A 7 2.32 -10.14 -12.13
C ILE A 7 3.04 -11.46 -11.81
N GLY A 8 3.46 -11.62 -10.55
CA GLY A 8 4.01 -12.88 -10.05
C GLY A 8 5.50 -13.13 -10.31
N GLN A 9 6.29 -12.11 -10.67
CA GLN A 9 7.74 -12.29 -10.83
C GLN A 9 8.46 -12.18 -9.49
N TYR A 10 9.07 -13.27 -9.03
CA TYR A 10 10.06 -13.24 -7.95
C TYR A 10 11.30 -12.48 -8.42
N TYR A 11 11.72 -11.48 -7.64
CA TYR A 11 12.91 -10.72 -7.93
C TYR A 11 14.07 -11.27 -7.12
N ASN A 12 14.99 -11.97 -7.79
CA ASN A 12 16.08 -12.65 -7.11
C ASN A 12 17.19 -11.66 -6.72
N VAL A 13 17.09 -11.09 -5.52
CA VAL A 13 18.12 -10.22 -4.92
C VAL A 13 18.46 -10.69 -3.52
N ASP A 14 19.75 -10.68 -3.19
CA ASP A 14 20.24 -10.90 -1.83
C ASP A 14 19.87 -9.71 -0.91
N SER A 15 18.76 -9.85 -0.20
CA SER A 15 18.37 -8.93 0.87
C SER A 15 17.88 -9.67 2.13
N PRO A 16 17.94 -9.04 3.32
CA PRO A 16 17.46 -9.65 4.56
C PRO A 16 16.01 -10.13 4.45
N MET A 17 15.17 -9.41 3.70
CA MET A 17 13.78 -9.80 3.45
C MET A 17 13.67 -11.05 2.58
N HIS A 18 14.60 -11.34 1.67
CA HIS A 18 14.58 -12.60 0.90
C HIS A 18 14.98 -13.79 1.75
N ARG A 19 15.88 -13.60 2.72
CA ARG A 19 16.41 -14.65 3.61
C ARG A 19 15.47 -15.02 4.76
N MET A 20 14.48 -14.19 5.06
CA MET A 20 13.51 -14.45 6.12
C MET A 20 12.53 -15.58 5.71
N ASP A 21 12.09 -16.38 6.67
CA ASP A 21 11.10 -17.44 6.44
C ASP A 21 9.81 -16.87 5.84
N ALA A 22 9.32 -17.50 4.79
CA ALA A 22 8.13 -17.05 4.06
C ALA A 22 6.86 -17.06 4.93
N ARG A 23 6.73 -17.99 5.89
CA ARG A 23 5.62 -18.00 6.87
C ARG A 23 5.59 -16.74 7.72
N MET A 24 6.75 -16.32 8.24
CA MET A 24 6.86 -15.10 9.03
C MET A 24 6.54 -13.87 8.17
N LYS A 25 6.96 -13.84 6.89
CA LYS A 25 6.56 -12.75 5.97
C LYS A 25 5.05 -12.68 5.77
N ILE A 26 4.38 -13.82 5.62
CA ILE A 26 2.91 -13.87 5.48
C ILE A 26 2.24 -13.33 6.74
N ILE A 27 2.61 -13.82 7.92
CA ILE A 27 2.05 -13.37 9.20
C ILE A 27 2.28 -11.85 9.38
N LEU A 28 3.51 -11.38 9.16
CA LEU A 28 3.84 -9.95 9.28
C LEU A 28 3.06 -9.10 8.28
N THR A 29 2.83 -9.59 7.06
CA THR A 29 2.02 -8.91 6.05
C THR A 29 0.57 -8.80 6.52
N VAL A 30 -0.02 -9.87 7.06
CA VAL A 30 -1.39 -9.87 7.59
C VAL A 30 -1.51 -8.91 8.78
N VAL A 31 -0.58 -8.96 9.73
CA VAL A 31 -0.53 -8.05 10.88
C VAL A 31 -0.42 -6.60 10.42
N PHE A 32 0.41 -6.33 9.41
CA PHE A 32 0.55 -5.01 8.84
C PHE A 32 -0.74 -4.52 8.19
N ILE A 33 -1.42 -5.37 7.40
CA ILE A 33 -2.73 -5.05 6.81
C ILE A 33 -3.74 -4.66 7.90
N VAL A 34 -3.86 -5.43 8.98
CA VAL A 34 -4.76 -5.10 10.10
C VAL A 34 -4.37 -3.76 10.74
N SER A 35 -3.07 -3.55 10.95
CA SER A 35 -2.53 -2.31 11.56
C SER A 35 -2.85 -1.07 10.74
N ILE A 36 -2.81 -1.14 9.40
CA ILE A 36 -3.16 -0.03 8.49
C ILE A 36 -4.59 0.48 8.77
N PHE A 37 -5.54 -0.42 8.98
CA PHE A 37 -6.95 -0.05 9.23
C PHE A 37 -7.17 0.55 10.62
N MET A 38 -6.31 0.22 11.59
CA MET A 38 -6.37 0.79 12.94
C MET A 38 -5.78 2.22 13.02
N CYS A 39 -4.94 2.62 12.07
CA CYS A 39 -4.25 3.91 12.06
C CYS A 39 -5.18 5.09 11.76
N LYS A 40 -5.79 5.73 12.77
CA LYS A 40 -6.71 6.87 12.60
C LYS A 40 -6.09 8.26 12.83
N SER A 41 -4.85 8.33 13.33
CA SER A 41 -4.16 9.60 13.63
C SER A 41 -3.06 9.92 12.59
N PHE A 42 -2.71 11.20 12.47
CA PHE A 42 -1.61 11.65 11.60
C PHE A 42 -0.27 11.03 12.00
N GLU A 43 -0.03 10.88 13.30
CA GLU A 43 1.18 10.23 13.83
C GLU A 43 1.26 8.77 13.41
N ALA A 44 0.16 8.03 13.53
CA ALA A 44 0.10 6.63 13.11
C ALA A 44 0.29 6.49 11.59
N LEU A 45 -0.26 7.42 10.80
CA LEU A 45 -0.05 7.49 9.36
C LEU A 45 1.43 7.72 9.02
N GLY A 46 2.09 8.65 9.70
CA GLY A 46 3.52 8.91 9.53
C GLY A 46 4.39 7.70 9.86
N LEU A 47 4.10 7.03 10.99
CA LEU A 47 4.79 5.80 11.39
C LEU A 47 4.62 4.68 10.34
N MET A 48 3.41 4.51 9.81
CA MET A 48 3.09 3.51 8.79
C MET A 48 3.86 3.74 7.49
N VAL A 49 3.93 4.99 7.02
CA VAL A 49 4.70 5.36 5.83
C VAL A 49 6.19 5.11 6.06
N LEU A 50 6.71 5.54 7.22
CA LEU A 50 8.12 5.33 7.58
C LEU A 50 8.47 3.84 7.61
N PHE A 51 7.65 3.02 8.26
CA PHE A 51 7.84 1.58 8.33
C PHE A 51 7.82 0.93 6.94
N THR A 52 6.87 1.34 6.08
CA THR A 52 6.79 0.87 4.68
C THR A 52 8.07 1.21 3.91
N LEU A 53 8.58 2.44 4.06
CA LEU A 53 9.81 2.88 3.40
C LEU A 53 11.03 2.09 3.90
N ILE A 54 11.16 1.89 5.21
CA ILE A 54 12.25 1.11 5.81
C ILE A 54 12.24 -0.32 5.26
N ILE A 55 11.09 -0.99 5.25
CA ILE A 55 10.99 -2.35 4.71
C ILE A 55 11.35 -2.38 3.22
N ASN A 56 10.89 -1.40 2.44
CA ASN A 56 11.23 -1.32 1.02
C ASN A 56 12.74 -1.17 0.79
N ILE A 57 13.41 -0.32 1.58
CA ILE A 57 14.86 -0.12 1.52
C ILE A 57 15.60 -1.41 1.91
N ILE A 58 15.20 -2.04 3.02
CA ILE A 58 15.78 -3.30 3.49
C ILE A 58 15.57 -4.41 2.45
N SER A 59 14.44 -4.41 1.76
CA SER A 59 14.12 -5.40 0.72
C SER A 59 15.04 -5.30 -0.49
N LYS A 60 15.72 -4.16 -0.71
CA LYS A 60 16.54 -3.85 -1.89
C LYS A 60 15.80 -4.05 -3.23
N VAL A 61 14.47 -4.02 -3.20
CA VAL A 61 13.65 -4.08 -4.42
C VAL A 61 13.74 -2.72 -5.11
N PRO A 62 14.06 -2.65 -6.41
CA PRO A 62 14.19 -1.37 -7.10
C PRO A 62 12.86 -0.63 -7.06
N VAL A 63 12.91 0.66 -6.71
CA VAL A 63 11.72 1.54 -6.63
C VAL A 63 10.91 1.52 -7.93
N LYS A 64 11.57 1.30 -9.08
CA LYS A 64 10.91 1.15 -10.39
C LYS A 64 9.94 -0.04 -10.43
N MET A 65 10.22 -1.15 -9.76
CA MET A 65 9.30 -2.29 -9.68
C MET A 65 8.11 -1.99 -8.77
N VAL A 66 8.35 -1.37 -7.62
CA VAL A 66 7.25 -0.91 -6.73
C VAL A 66 6.37 0.13 -7.43
N ALA A 67 6.96 1.03 -8.22
CA ALA A 67 6.18 1.99 -9.01
C ALA A 67 5.33 1.31 -10.10
N LYS A 68 5.80 0.18 -10.67
CA LYS A 68 5.01 -0.61 -11.63
C LYS A 68 3.80 -1.26 -10.96
N SER A 69 3.92 -1.76 -9.73
CA SER A 69 2.76 -2.33 -9.00
C SER A 69 1.74 -1.26 -8.59
N LEU A 70 2.20 -0.03 -8.34
CA LEU A 70 1.33 1.11 -8.05
C LEU A 70 0.58 1.64 -9.28
N LYS A 71 1.18 1.59 -10.48
CA LYS A 71 0.61 2.14 -11.72
C LYS A 71 -0.87 1.79 -11.97
N PRO A 72 -1.31 0.50 -11.91
CA PRO A 72 -2.74 0.17 -12.10
C PRO A 72 -3.63 0.71 -10.97
N ILE A 73 -3.09 0.87 -9.76
CA ILE A 73 -3.86 1.23 -8.57
C ILE A 73 -3.97 2.74 -8.40
N VAL A 74 -3.06 3.52 -8.98
CA VAL A 74 -3.13 4.99 -9.00
C VAL A 74 -4.47 5.49 -9.54
N ILE A 75 -5.03 4.83 -10.56
CA ILE A 75 -6.34 5.19 -11.12
C ILE A 75 -7.44 5.04 -10.06
N ILE A 76 -7.43 3.94 -9.31
CA ILE A 76 -8.38 3.67 -8.23
C ILE A 76 -8.18 4.66 -7.07
N VAL A 77 -6.93 4.94 -6.70
CA VAL A 77 -6.60 5.89 -5.62
C VAL A 77 -7.06 7.30 -5.98
N LEU A 78 -6.83 7.76 -7.21
CA LEU A 78 -7.29 9.07 -7.67
C LEU A 78 -8.81 9.15 -7.67
N PHE A 79 -9.48 8.15 -8.25
CA PHE A 79 -10.93 8.10 -8.29
C PHE A 79 -11.55 8.12 -6.89
N THR A 80 -11.05 7.25 -5.99
CA THR A 80 -11.54 7.19 -4.61
C THR A 80 -11.22 8.45 -3.83
N SER A 81 -10.06 9.08 -4.02
CA SER A 81 -9.70 10.34 -3.36
C SER A 81 -10.62 11.48 -3.78
N ILE A 82 -10.91 11.58 -5.08
CA ILE A 82 -11.88 12.53 -5.63
C ILE A 82 -13.24 12.32 -4.96
N LEU A 83 -13.76 11.08 -4.97
CA LEU A 83 -15.03 10.77 -4.32
C LEU A 83 -15.02 11.13 -2.83
N ASN A 84 -13.95 10.84 -2.10
CA ASN A 84 -13.85 11.20 -0.69
C ASN A 84 -13.90 12.72 -0.47
N ILE A 85 -13.25 13.52 -1.31
CA ILE A 85 -13.27 14.99 -1.21
C ILE A 85 -14.69 15.56 -1.42
N PHE A 86 -15.44 15.01 -2.39
CA PHE A 86 -16.77 15.53 -2.74
C PHE A 86 -17.90 14.94 -1.89
N TYR A 87 -17.79 13.69 -1.45
CA TYR A 87 -18.87 12.97 -0.78
C TYR A 87 -18.80 13.10 0.75
N ILE A 88 -17.59 13.23 1.31
CA ILE A 88 -17.42 13.42 2.76
C ILE A 88 -17.67 14.87 3.10
N ARG A 89 -18.77 15.08 3.83
CA ARG A 89 -19.17 16.38 4.34
C ARG A 89 -18.83 16.46 5.82
N GLY A 90 -18.22 17.57 6.24
CA GLY A 90 -17.93 17.86 7.64
C GLY A 90 -16.62 18.63 7.84
N GLY A 91 -16.54 19.41 8.91
CA GLY A 91 -15.41 20.33 9.15
C GLY A 91 -15.61 21.69 8.50
N THR A 92 -14.55 22.50 8.45
CA THR A 92 -14.57 23.82 7.84
C THR A 92 -14.63 23.72 6.32
N GLU A 93 -15.58 24.40 5.71
CA GLU A 93 -15.68 24.52 4.25
C GLU A 93 -14.57 25.44 3.75
N LEU A 94 -13.64 24.89 2.98
CA LEU A 94 -12.51 25.65 2.41
C LEU A 94 -12.91 26.33 1.10
N VAL A 95 -13.74 25.65 0.31
CA VAL A 95 -14.28 26.16 -0.95
C VAL A 95 -15.76 25.80 -0.97
N ASN A 96 -16.61 26.80 -1.11
CA ASN A 96 -18.04 26.64 -1.23
C ASN A 96 -18.47 27.25 -2.57
N TRP A 97 -18.64 26.41 -3.59
CA TRP A 97 -19.07 26.85 -4.92
C TRP A 97 -20.20 25.96 -5.43
N HIS A 98 -21.45 26.35 -5.15
CA HIS A 98 -22.77 25.84 -5.60
C HIS A 98 -23.01 24.31 -5.61
N PHE A 99 -22.14 23.50 -6.21
CA PHE A 99 -22.13 22.03 -6.20
C PHE A 99 -20.85 21.41 -5.62
N ILE A 100 -19.78 22.19 -5.51
CA ILE A 100 -18.47 21.75 -5.03
C ILE A 100 -18.26 22.33 -3.63
N HIS A 101 -18.42 21.48 -2.62
CA HIS A 101 -18.11 21.78 -1.23
C HIS A 101 -16.88 20.97 -0.85
N ILE A 102 -15.71 21.62 -0.79
CA ILE A 102 -14.48 20.99 -0.33
C ILE A 102 -14.36 21.25 1.15
N THR A 103 -14.43 20.18 1.94
CA THR A 103 -14.32 20.25 3.39
C THR A 103 -12.94 19.78 3.86
N THR A 104 -12.45 20.31 4.98
CA THR A 104 -11.19 19.83 5.57
C THR A 104 -11.22 18.33 5.87
N ASN A 105 -12.33 17.80 6.38
CA ASN A 105 -12.44 16.37 6.66
C ASN A 105 -12.44 15.52 5.38
N GLY A 106 -13.07 15.99 4.30
CA GLY A 106 -13.03 15.31 3.00
C GLY A 106 -11.62 15.24 2.45
N LEU A 107 -10.86 16.33 2.55
CA LEU A 107 -9.46 16.37 2.14
C LEU A 107 -8.58 15.44 2.99
N PHE A 108 -8.73 15.48 4.33
CA PHE A 108 -7.99 14.60 5.21
C PHE A 108 -8.33 13.13 4.95
N THR A 109 -9.61 12.79 4.84
CA THR A 109 -10.00 11.39 4.60
C THR A 109 -9.48 10.88 3.26
N ALA A 110 -9.54 11.70 2.21
CA ALA A 110 -8.96 11.36 0.91
C ALA A 110 -7.45 11.10 1.00
N LEU A 111 -6.71 11.98 1.69
CA LEU A 111 -5.27 11.82 1.89
C LEU A 111 -4.92 10.55 2.68
N PHE A 112 -5.62 10.31 3.80
CA PHE A 112 -5.41 9.11 4.61
C PHE A 112 -5.71 7.83 3.80
N MET A 113 -6.82 7.81 3.06
CA MET A 113 -7.19 6.66 2.23
C MET A 113 -6.18 6.42 1.11
N ALA A 114 -5.73 7.47 0.43
CA ALA A 114 -4.73 7.37 -0.63
C ALA A 114 -3.43 6.74 -0.10
N ILE A 115 -2.90 7.27 1.01
CA ILE A 115 -1.66 6.78 1.62
C ILE A 115 -1.83 5.33 2.10
N ARG A 116 -2.96 4.98 2.74
CA ARG A 116 -3.24 3.61 3.19
C ARG A 116 -3.22 2.62 2.04
N ILE A 117 -3.89 2.93 0.92
CA ILE A 117 -3.93 2.05 -0.25
C ILE A 117 -2.53 1.88 -0.83
N VAL A 118 -1.76 2.96 -0.96
CA VAL A 118 -0.38 2.90 -1.46
C VAL A 118 0.49 2.00 -0.58
N CYS A 119 0.48 2.20 0.75
CA CYS A 119 1.25 1.39 1.70
C CYS A 119 0.86 -0.11 1.63
N LEU A 120 -0.45 -0.40 1.57
CA LEU A 120 -0.95 -1.78 1.47
C LEU A 120 -0.41 -2.46 0.21
N VAL A 121 -0.47 -1.78 -0.93
CA VAL A 121 0.00 -2.29 -2.21
C VAL A 121 1.50 -2.51 -2.20
N VAL A 122 2.28 -1.56 -1.66
CA VAL A 122 3.74 -1.70 -1.58
C VAL A 122 4.10 -2.95 -0.79
N ILE A 123 3.56 -3.12 0.43
CA ILE A 123 3.88 -4.27 1.27
C ILE A 123 3.40 -5.60 0.66
N SER A 124 2.19 -5.63 0.11
CA SER A 124 1.69 -6.82 -0.58
C SER A 124 2.55 -7.19 -1.80
N SER A 125 2.98 -6.19 -2.59
CA SER A 125 3.86 -6.43 -3.73
C SER A 125 5.25 -6.91 -3.31
N LEU A 126 5.78 -6.42 -2.17
CA LEU A 126 7.06 -6.89 -1.63
C LEU A 126 6.98 -8.36 -1.22
N LEU A 127 5.86 -8.84 -0.65
CA LEU A 127 5.70 -10.27 -0.36
C LEU A 127 5.82 -11.11 -1.64
N THR A 128 5.16 -10.70 -2.73
CA THR A 128 5.20 -11.39 -4.03
C THR A 128 6.55 -11.27 -4.74
N TYR A 129 7.26 -10.15 -4.59
CA TYR A 129 8.60 -9.97 -5.17
C TYR A 129 9.68 -10.73 -4.40
N THR A 130 9.54 -10.88 -3.09
CA THR A 130 10.55 -11.50 -2.21
C THR A 130 10.30 -12.98 -1.89
N THR A 131 9.19 -13.55 -2.39
CA THR A 131 8.82 -14.95 -2.16
C THR A 131 8.31 -15.56 -3.45
N THR A 132 8.85 -16.71 -3.85
CA THR A 132 8.40 -17.41 -5.06
C THR A 132 6.98 -17.96 -4.86
N PRO A 133 6.17 -18.04 -5.93
CA PRO A 133 4.80 -18.56 -5.83
C PRO A 133 4.72 -19.97 -5.21
N THR A 134 5.67 -20.85 -5.52
CA THR A 134 5.73 -22.20 -4.95
C THR A 134 5.99 -22.20 -3.45
N VAL A 135 6.93 -21.38 -2.97
CA VAL A 135 7.24 -21.24 -1.55
C VAL A 135 6.10 -20.53 -0.81
N LEU A 136 5.41 -19.61 -1.47
CA LEU A 136 4.22 -18.95 -0.91
C LEU A 136 3.12 -19.98 -0.63
N THR A 137 2.80 -20.85 -1.58
CA THR A 137 1.81 -21.92 -1.39
C THR A 137 2.23 -22.92 -0.33
N ASP A 138 3.48 -23.40 -0.37
CA ASP A 138 4.00 -24.34 0.63
C ASP A 138 4.02 -23.75 2.05
N SER A 139 4.28 -22.44 2.16
CA SER A 139 4.24 -21.73 3.45
C SER A 139 2.81 -21.55 3.97
N LEU A 140 1.84 -21.35 3.08
CA LEU A 140 0.42 -21.26 3.44
C LEU A 140 -0.15 -22.61 3.88
N GLU A 141 0.28 -23.72 3.28
CA GLU A 141 -0.16 -25.07 3.68
C GLU A 141 0.32 -25.45 5.08
N LYS A 142 1.49 -24.94 5.48
CA LYS A 142 2.11 -25.26 6.76
C LYS A 142 1.82 -24.23 7.87
N LEU A 143 0.91 -23.27 7.62
CA LEU A 143 0.40 -22.30 8.59
C LEU A 143 -0.92 -22.83 9.19
#